data_AF-A0A6A4KPS0-F1
#
_entry.id   AF-A0A6A4KPS0-F1
#
_cell.length_a   1.000
_cell.length_b   1.000
_cell.length_c   1.000
_cell.angle_alpha   90.00
_cell.angle_beta   90.00
_cell.angle_gamma   90.00
#
_symmetry.space_group_name_H-M   'P 1'
#
loop_
_entity.id
_entity.type
_entity.pdbx_description
1 polymer ?
#
loop_
_entity_poly.entity_id
_entity_poly.type
_entity_poly.pdbx_seq_one_letter_code
_entity_poly.pdbx_strand_id
1 'polypeptide(L)'
;MAQSSYPPIGNPVAIVSPQFCAAYPVDLTIVRKLLSITEGNFAVTDVNGNVMFKIKGKVFSLRDRRVLVDNAGNPILTLQQKVTSN
;
A
#
# COMPACT_ATOMS: atom_id res chain seq x y z
N MET A 1 -18.47 -0.72 21.16
CA MET A 1 -17.92 -1.04 19.82
C MET A 1 -18.06 0.22 18.98
N ALA A 2 -16.96 0.89 18.61
CA ALA A 2 -17.03 2.12 17.85
C ALA A 2 -17.30 1.78 16.37
N GLN A 3 -18.48 2.10 15.87
CA GLN A 3 -18.77 2.04 14.43
C GLN A 3 -18.05 3.20 13.75
N SER A 4 -17.25 2.88 12.74
CA SER A 4 -16.59 3.87 11.91
C SER A 4 -17.65 4.61 11.07
N SER A 5 -17.80 5.93 11.28
CA SER A 5 -18.86 6.76 10.66
C SER A 5 -18.49 7.24 9.25
N TYR A 6 -18.04 6.33 8.39
CA TYR A 6 -17.75 6.72 6.99
C TYR A 6 -19.04 6.71 6.17
N PRO A 7 -19.49 7.86 5.64
CA PRO A 7 -20.64 7.88 4.74
C PRO A 7 -20.29 7.10 3.45
N PRO A 8 -21.26 6.40 2.85
CA PRO A 8 -21.04 5.74 1.58
C PRO A 8 -20.65 6.78 0.51
N ILE A 9 -19.53 6.54 -0.18
CA ILE A 9 -19.07 7.40 -1.27
C ILE A 9 -20.04 7.22 -2.44
N GLY A 10 -20.77 8.28 -2.80
CA GLY A 10 -21.59 8.29 -4.01
C GLY A 10 -20.69 8.18 -5.24
N ASN A 11 -20.73 7.03 -5.92
CA ASN A 11 -19.95 6.67 -7.11
C ASN A 11 -18.42 6.64 -6.90
N PRO A 12 -17.89 5.57 -6.29
CA PRO A 12 -16.45 5.42 -6.11
C PRO A 12 -15.74 5.33 -7.48
N VAL A 13 -14.83 6.26 -7.75
CA VAL A 13 -13.93 6.18 -8.92
C VAL A 13 -12.75 5.30 -8.56
N ALA A 14 -12.65 4.14 -9.21
CA ALA A 14 -11.51 3.24 -9.02
C ALA A 14 -10.27 3.81 -9.75
N ILE A 15 -9.27 4.24 -9.00
CA ILE A 15 -8.03 4.83 -9.54
C ILE A 15 -7.09 3.77 -10.12
N VAL A 16 -6.88 2.69 -9.36
CA VAL A 16 -6.03 1.57 -9.78
C VAL A 16 -6.87 0.53 -10.48
N SER A 17 -7.87 0.02 -9.76
CA SER A 17 -8.75 -1.04 -10.26
C SER A 17 -9.88 -1.35 -9.29
N PRO A 18 -11.08 -1.75 -9.76
CA PRO A 18 -12.22 -2.04 -8.90
C PRO A 18 -11.99 -3.13 -7.85
N GLN A 19 -11.10 -4.11 -8.09
CA GLN A 19 -10.80 -5.18 -7.13
C GLN A 19 -10.12 -4.68 -5.85
N PHE A 20 -9.62 -3.44 -5.81
CA PHE A 20 -9.06 -2.81 -4.62
C PHE A 20 -10.08 -1.95 -3.86
N CYS A 21 -11.34 -1.92 -4.30
CA CYS A 21 -12.43 -1.22 -3.64
C CYS A 21 -13.22 -2.20 -2.76
N ALA A 22 -13.08 -2.09 -1.45
CA ALA A 22 -13.93 -2.82 -0.52
C ALA A 22 -15.31 -2.17 -0.38
N ALA A 23 -16.35 -2.97 -0.13
CA ALA A 23 -17.70 -2.48 0.14
C ALA A 23 -17.86 -1.83 1.53
N TYR A 24 -16.81 -1.89 2.35
CA TYR A 24 -16.75 -1.37 3.71
C TYR A 24 -15.39 -0.72 3.97
N PRO A 25 -15.25 0.15 4.99
CA PRO A 25 -13.98 0.73 5.36
C PRO A 25 -12.97 -0.35 5.77
N VAL A 26 -11.74 -0.27 5.23
CA VAL A 26 -10.64 -1.17 5.57
C VAL A 26 -9.53 -0.34 6.21
N ASP A 27 -9.29 -0.60 7.49
CA ASP A 27 -8.18 0.00 8.23
C ASP A 27 -6.88 -0.74 7.91
N LEU A 28 -5.89 0.00 7.41
CA LEU A 28 -4.60 -0.54 6.99
C LEU A 28 -3.49 -0.16 7.97
N THR A 29 -2.64 -1.12 8.31
CA THR A 29 -1.49 -0.96 9.20
C THR A 29 -0.18 -1.23 8.45
N ILE A 30 0.87 -0.49 8.78
CA ILE A 30 2.23 -0.72 8.25
C ILE A 30 3.00 -1.58 9.24
N VAL A 31 3.53 -2.71 8.77
CA VAL A 31 4.36 -3.62 9.57
C VAL A 31 5.78 -3.63 9.04
N ARG A 32 6.73 -3.23 9.89
CA ARG A 32 8.18 -3.22 9.60
C ARG A 32 8.86 -4.36 10.38
N LYS A 33 9.53 -5.27 9.67
CA LYS A 33 10.19 -6.43 10.30
C LYS A 33 11.64 -6.10 10.65
N LEU A 34 11.95 -5.93 11.94
CA LEU A 34 13.23 -5.41 12.44
C LEU A 34 14.48 -6.16 11.93
N LEU A 35 14.38 -7.45 11.62
CA LEU A 35 15.51 -8.32 11.28
C LEU A 35 15.75 -8.51 9.77
N SER A 36 14.92 -7.95 8.88
CA SER A 36 15.03 -8.18 7.42
C SER A 36 14.91 -6.91 6.56
N ILE A 37 14.99 -5.72 7.16
CA ILE A 37 14.83 -4.46 6.42
C ILE A 37 16.13 -4.12 5.72
N THR A 38 16.24 -4.53 4.46
CA THR A 38 16.84 -3.64 3.46
C THR A 38 15.97 -2.37 3.40
N GLU A 39 16.60 -1.19 3.39
CA GLU A 39 15.90 0.10 3.34
C GLU A 39 14.72 0.08 2.36
N GLY A 40 13.50 0.24 2.89
CA GLY A 40 12.29 0.42 2.09
C GLY A 40 11.38 -0.80 1.91
N ASN A 41 11.70 -1.98 2.46
CA ASN A 41 10.79 -3.14 2.44
C ASN A 41 9.87 -3.20 3.67
N PHE A 42 8.56 -3.27 3.46
CA PHE A 42 7.58 -3.44 4.54
C PHE A 42 6.26 -4.06 4.04
N ALA A 43 5.45 -4.58 4.96
CA ALA A 43 4.13 -5.12 4.65
C ALA A 43 3.04 -4.12 5.05
N VAL A 44 1.93 -4.16 4.32
CA VAL A 44 0.68 -3.47 4.66
C VAL A 44 -0.36 -4.53 4.98
N THR A 45 -0.93 -4.47 6.18
CA THR A 45 -1.91 -5.45 6.66
C THR A 45 -3.24 -4.77 6.97
N ASP A 46 -4.30 -5.55 7.10
CA ASP A 46 -5.48 -5.09 7.85
C ASP A 46 -5.24 -5.16 9.37
N VAL A 47 -6.24 -4.76 10.15
CA VAL A 47 -6.26 -4.83 11.62
C VAL A 47 -6.19 -6.26 12.18
N ASN A 48 -6.50 -7.28 11.36
CA ASN A 48 -6.41 -8.69 11.74
C ASN A 48 -5.04 -9.30 11.43
N GLY A 49 -4.13 -8.53 10.81
CA GLY A 49 -2.81 -9.00 10.41
C GLY A 49 -2.76 -9.69 9.05
N ASN A 50 -3.86 -9.69 8.28
CA ASN A 50 -3.86 -10.22 6.92
C ASN A 50 -3.05 -9.30 6.01
N VAL A 51 -2.05 -9.86 5.31
CA VAL A 51 -1.22 -9.08 4.38
C VAL A 51 -2.03 -8.71 3.14
N MET A 52 -2.32 -7.41 3.01
CA MET A 52 -3.00 -6.85 1.85
C MET A 52 -1.99 -6.53 0.74
N PHE A 53 -0.85 -5.95 1.10
CA PHE A 53 0.19 -5.58 0.14
C PHE A 53 1.59 -5.73 0.73
N LYS A 54 2.59 -5.79 -0.16
CA LYS A 54 4.00 -5.66 0.21
C LYS A 54 4.60 -4.50 -0.55
N ILE A 55 5.45 -3.72 0.11
CA ILE A 55 6.26 -2.68 -0.50
C ILE A 55 7.66 -3.24 -0.69
N LYS A 56 8.15 -3.16 -1.93
CA LYS A 56 9.53 -3.44 -2.30
C LYS A 56 10.26 -2.13 -2.58
N GLY A 57 11.19 -1.77 -1.70
CA GLY A 57 12.20 -0.74 -1.93
C GLY A 57 13.49 -1.38 -2.43
N LYS A 58 14.31 -0.62 -3.16
CA LYS A 58 15.65 -1.06 -3.56
C LYS A 58 16.67 -0.25 -2.75
N VAL A 59 17.62 -0.92 -2.10
CA VAL A 59 18.79 -0.26 -1.51
C VAL A 59 19.53 0.44 -2.66
N PHE A 60 19.83 1.73 -2.52
CA PHE A 60 20.37 2.59 -3.60
C PHE A 60 19.43 2.78 -4.81
N SER A 61 18.11 2.87 -4.60
CA SER A 61 17.19 3.16 -5.71
C SER A 61 17.38 4.60 -6.24
N LEU A 62 17.48 4.75 -7.55
CA LEU A 62 17.43 6.07 -8.20
C LEU A 62 16.02 6.68 -7.99
N ARG A 63 15.97 7.86 -7.37
CA ARG A 63 14.74 8.64 -7.11
C ARG A 63 13.73 7.98 -6.16
N ASP A 64 14.21 7.30 -5.12
CA ASP A 64 13.36 6.68 -4.09
C ASP A 64 12.22 5.82 -4.67
N ARG A 65 12.55 5.01 -5.69
CA ARG A 65 11.60 4.15 -6.37
C ARG A 65 11.13 3.03 -5.43
N ARG A 66 9.81 2.91 -5.28
CA ARG A 66 9.14 1.85 -4.52
C ARG A 66 8.10 1.15 -5.38
N VAL A 67 7.95 -0.16 -5.20
CA VAL A 67 6.95 -0.96 -5.91
C VAL A 67 5.97 -1.55 -4.90
N LEU A 68 4.69 -1.24 -5.06
CA LEU A 68 3.60 -1.90 -4.38
C LEU A 68 3.32 -3.21 -5.10
N VAL A 69 3.36 -4.33 -4.39
CA VAL A 69 3.08 -5.67 -4.93
C VAL A 69 1.97 -6.35 -4.15
N ASP A 70 1.26 -7.27 -4.81
CA ASP A 70 0.29 -8.15 -4.15
C ASP A 70 0.98 -9.23 -3.29
N ASN A 71 0.18 -10.11 -2.68
CA ASN A 71 0.72 -11.19 -1.85
C ASN A 71 1.55 -12.22 -2.66
N ALA A 72 1.21 -12.44 -3.94
CA ALA A 72 1.93 -13.33 -4.86
C ALA A 72 3.22 -12.70 -5.42
N GLY A 73 3.44 -11.40 -5.19
CA GLY A 73 4.61 -10.65 -5.63
C GLY A 73 4.44 -9.96 -6.99
N ASN A 74 3.23 -9.94 -7.56
CA ASN A 74 2.94 -9.22 -8.80
C ASN A 74 2.91 -7.70 -8.54
N PRO A 75 3.51 -6.88 -9.42
CA PRO A 75 3.49 -5.43 -9.27
C PRO A 75 2.11 -4.84 -9.53
N ILE A 76 1.67 -3.96 -8.63
CA ILE A 76 0.42 -3.20 -8.74
C ILE A 76 0.72 -1.77 -9.18
N LEU A 77 1.64 -1.10 -8.46
CA LEU A 77 2.02 0.29 -8.73
C LEU A 77 3.50 0.52 -8.48
N THR A 78 4.05 1.53 -9.16
CA THR A 78 5.37 2.09 -8.85
C THR A 78 5.21 3.52 -8.35
N LEU A 79 5.83 3.83 -7.22
CA LEU A 79 6.01 5.19 -6.72
C LEU A 79 7.44 5.61 -7.01
N GLN A 80 7.63 6.84 -7.49
CA GLN A 80 8.94 7.41 -7.76
C GLN A 80 8.95 8.88 -7.37
N GLN A 81 9.97 9.31 -6.64
CA GLN A 81 10.14 10.71 -6.27
C GLN A 81 10.42 11.55 -7.53
N LYS A 82 9.68 12.65 -7.67
CA LYS A 82 9.96 13.66 -8.70
C LYS A 82 11.14 14.51 -8.24
N VAL A 83 12.16 14.66 -9.09
CA VAL A 83 13.43 15.31 -8.72
C VAL A 83 13.39 16.83 -8.94
N THR A 84 12.55 17.30 -9.87
CA THR A 84 12.31 18.72 -10.13
C THR A 84 10.97 18.89 -10.81
N SER A 85 10.20 19.89 -10.41
CA SER A 85 9.05 20.41 -11.16
C SER A 85 9.48 21.75 -11.76
N ASN A 86 9.32 21.91 -13.07
CA ASN A 86 9.18 23.26 -13.63
C ASN A 86 7.79 23.80 -13.30
#